data_AF-A0A6A3HT42-F1
#
_entry.id   AF-A0A6A3HT42-F1
#
_cell.length_a   1.000
_cell.length_b   1.000
_cell.length_c   1.000
_cell.angle_alpha   90.00
_cell.angle_beta   90.00
_cell.angle_gamma   90.00
#
_symmetry.space_group_name_H-M   'P 1'
#
loop_
_entity.id
_entity.type
_entity.pdbx_description
1 polymer ?
#
loop_
_entity_poly.entity_id
_entity_poly.type
_entity_poly.pdbx_seq_one_letter_code
_entity_poly.pdbx_strand_id
1 'polypeptide(L)'
;MVVFTSPSDEWFRINETDEDLLFMPLWTSDELQEAALVLELGLDDDEIDRRVHVFGGAARFCLSRDASEVTLAQEKLVELIIREIRDGAGVQGLLFEETTEDTRNILLHLEPLPDEKRYATIKLASSFVRTKLEQYLRMLEIIAREQLRKSLTDDSLSGWIFEVNSHETLRQGCDFRVTSLPDGDIAPVEESTILITKSNRMDEFDADTLSPSLVTSGPYHKPTAKTWESIDSFYLPKMNSDKLVPDRTAAKWNKDNDGPLILFQMTILKSHPVNASELVSVLSKLEFLERLEHVKLVFVVPKKLVGKFKRQTIVLVTAVGTDSVREIRGIGRATSALLSEFGIRTIADLETEVNLRENVKKQKTMTKTKAPTLKDADPERWDQIVRLWEQHELTVKYGEKVAVIAQYVGSWTA
;
A
#
# COMPACT_ATOMS: atom_id res chain seq x y z
N MET A 1 3.95 -8.50 33.50
CA MET A 1 4.11 -8.18 32.07
C MET A 1 2.72 -8.06 31.50
N VAL A 2 2.26 -6.85 31.17
CA VAL A 2 0.96 -6.65 30.52
C VAL A 2 1.23 -6.70 29.02
N VAL A 3 0.74 -7.75 28.37
CA VAL A 3 0.80 -7.88 26.91
C VAL A 3 -0.45 -7.21 26.38
N PHE A 4 -0.30 -6.03 25.77
CA PHE A 4 -1.37 -5.40 25.00
C PHE A 4 -1.51 -6.16 23.68
N THR A 5 -2.45 -7.11 23.64
CA THR A 5 -2.79 -7.84 22.41
C THR A 5 -3.54 -6.91 21.45
N SER A 6 -3.40 -7.11 20.13
CA SER A 6 -4.16 -6.35 19.13
C SER A 6 -5.66 -6.32 19.48
N PRO A 7 -6.33 -5.16 19.38
CA PRO A 7 -7.69 -4.96 19.86
C PRO A 7 -8.76 -5.40 18.84
N SER A 8 -8.39 -6.16 17.79
CA SER A 8 -9.36 -6.61 16.81
C SER A 8 -10.40 -7.54 17.46
N ASP A 9 -11.52 -6.94 17.89
CA ASP A 9 -12.73 -7.63 18.33
C ASP A 9 -13.14 -8.68 17.29
N GLU A 10 -12.89 -8.40 16.01
CA GLU A 10 -13.14 -9.30 14.90
C GLU A 10 -12.24 -10.54 14.96
N TRP A 11 -10.94 -10.39 15.24
CA TRP A 11 -10.03 -11.52 15.45
C TRP A 11 -10.51 -12.43 16.57
N PHE A 12 -10.93 -11.86 17.71
CA PHE A 12 -11.49 -12.65 18.83
C PHE A 12 -12.88 -13.22 18.55
N ARG A 13 -13.71 -12.53 17.77
CA ARG A 13 -15.05 -13.00 17.38
C ARG A 13 -15.01 -14.15 16.38
N ILE A 14 -14.09 -14.08 15.43
CA ILE A 14 -13.85 -15.16 14.46
C ILE A 14 -13.16 -16.33 15.15
N ASN A 15 -12.31 -16.05 16.14
CA ASN A 15 -11.52 -17.07 16.83
C ASN A 15 -11.97 -17.28 18.28
N GLU A 16 -13.06 -18.04 18.49
CA GLU A 16 -13.53 -18.48 19.83
C GLU A 16 -12.38 -19.05 20.70
N THR A 17 -12.43 -18.74 22.00
CA THR A 17 -11.31 -18.73 22.97
C THR A 17 -11.05 -20.04 23.73
N ASP A 18 -11.41 -21.20 23.18
CA ASP A 18 -11.34 -22.48 23.91
C ASP A 18 -9.99 -23.23 23.79
N GLU A 19 -8.89 -22.55 23.41
CA GLU A 19 -7.61 -23.20 23.09
C GLU A 19 -6.35 -22.56 23.76
N ASP A 20 -5.33 -23.40 24.00
CA ASP A 20 -4.12 -23.10 24.80
C ASP A 20 -3.00 -22.32 24.07
N LEU A 21 -3.06 -22.17 22.73
CA LEU A 21 -2.04 -21.45 21.95
C LEU A 21 -2.67 -20.67 20.79
N LEU A 22 -2.46 -19.35 20.77
CA LEU A 22 -2.98 -18.45 19.74
C LEU A 22 -1.88 -17.48 19.30
N PHE A 23 -1.65 -17.39 17.99
CA PHE A 23 -0.82 -16.33 17.41
C PHE A 23 -1.64 -15.04 17.30
N MET A 24 -1.09 -13.95 17.85
CA MET A 24 -1.77 -12.66 17.84
C MET A 24 -1.27 -11.79 16.68
N PRO A 25 -2.16 -11.12 15.94
CA PRO A 25 -1.75 -10.17 14.94
C PRO A 25 -1.05 -8.96 15.58
N LEU A 26 -0.24 -8.28 14.77
CA LEU A 26 0.35 -6.99 15.13
C LEU A 26 -0.72 -5.91 15.09
N TRP A 27 -0.47 -4.80 15.79
CA TRP A 27 -1.37 -3.65 15.74
C TRP A 27 -1.19 -2.89 14.43
N THR A 28 -2.29 -2.46 13.84
CA THR A 28 -2.31 -1.52 12.71
C THR A 28 -1.98 -0.09 13.15
N SER A 29 -1.61 0.78 12.20
CA SER A 29 -1.36 2.21 12.52
C SER A 29 -2.60 2.85 13.15
N ASP A 30 -3.77 2.65 12.54
CA ASP A 30 -5.03 3.20 13.00
C ASP A 30 -5.36 2.75 14.44
N GLU A 31 -5.16 1.46 14.77
CA GLU A 31 -5.38 0.95 16.13
C GLU A 31 -4.42 1.58 17.14
N LEU A 32 -3.16 1.85 16.74
CA LEU A 32 -2.15 2.46 17.61
C LEU A 32 -2.40 3.96 17.82
N GLN A 33 -2.81 4.67 16.78
CA GLN A 33 -3.23 6.07 16.85
C GLN A 33 -4.45 6.20 17.78
N GLU A 34 -5.45 5.32 17.62
CA GLU A 34 -6.62 5.28 18.49
C GLU A 34 -6.22 4.98 19.94
N ALA A 35 -5.35 3.99 20.18
CA ALA A 35 -4.87 3.70 21.52
C ALA A 35 -4.09 4.87 22.15
N ALA A 36 -3.24 5.55 21.38
CA ALA A 36 -2.48 6.69 21.85
C ALA A 36 -3.39 7.86 22.27
N LEU A 37 -4.45 8.11 21.52
CA LEU A 37 -5.47 9.11 21.81
C LEU A 37 -6.26 8.75 23.07
N VAL A 38 -6.82 7.54 23.15
CA VAL A 38 -7.66 7.08 24.26
C VAL A 38 -6.89 7.03 25.58
N LEU A 39 -5.60 6.69 25.52
CA LEU A 39 -4.72 6.62 26.70
C LEU A 39 -4.03 7.95 27.01
N GLU A 40 -4.33 9.03 26.27
CA GLU A 40 -3.76 10.36 26.43
C GLU A 40 -2.21 10.34 26.49
N LEU A 41 -1.58 9.55 25.61
CA LEU A 41 -0.13 9.32 25.66
C LEU A 41 0.69 10.53 25.22
N GLY A 42 0.06 11.52 24.58
CA GLY A 42 0.72 12.71 24.03
C GLY A 42 1.60 12.40 22.82
N LEU A 43 1.29 11.33 22.08
CA LEU A 43 1.92 10.98 20.81
C LEU A 43 0.97 11.42 19.69
N ASP A 44 1.51 12.10 18.68
CA ASP A 44 0.76 12.45 17.47
C ASP A 44 0.78 11.30 16.44
N ASP A 45 -0.10 11.40 15.44
CA ASP A 45 -0.27 10.36 14.42
C ASP A 45 1.04 10.12 13.61
N ASP A 46 1.80 11.19 13.34
CA ASP A 46 3.08 11.12 12.63
C ASP A 46 4.15 10.36 13.44
N GLU A 47 4.20 10.55 14.76
CA GLU A 47 5.06 9.82 15.68
C GLU A 47 4.72 8.33 15.70
N ILE A 48 3.43 7.99 15.73
CA ILE A 48 2.96 6.60 15.69
C ILE A 48 3.34 5.96 14.35
N ASP A 49 3.05 6.60 13.22
CA ASP A 49 3.35 6.07 11.90
C ASP A 49 4.84 5.84 11.70
N ARG A 50 5.69 6.75 12.20
CA ARG A 50 7.14 6.59 12.17
C ARG A 50 7.59 5.39 13.00
N ARG A 51 7.00 5.16 14.17
CA ARG A 51 7.33 3.99 15.00
C ARG A 51 6.80 2.70 14.40
N VAL A 52 5.62 2.71 13.77
CA VAL A 52 5.10 1.57 13.01
C VAL A 52 6.02 1.24 11.84
N HIS A 53 6.57 2.25 11.15
CA HIS A 53 7.55 2.04 10.09
C HIS A 53 8.81 1.29 10.60
N VAL A 54 9.27 1.59 11.82
CA VAL A 54 10.48 0.98 12.42
C VAL A 54 10.18 -0.38 13.05
N PHE A 55 9.09 -0.50 13.82
CA PHE A 55 8.80 -1.64 14.70
C PHE A 55 7.62 -2.50 14.24
N GLY A 56 6.98 -2.16 13.12
CA GLY A 56 5.97 -2.99 12.45
C GLY A 56 4.71 -3.25 13.27
N GLY A 57 4.27 -2.30 14.09
CA GLY A 57 3.05 -2.46 14.88
C GLY A 57 3.25 -3.18 16.23
N ALA A 58 4.50 -3.36 16.68
CA ALA A 58 4.79 -3.82 18.03
C ALA A 58 4.42 -2.72 19.05
N ALA A 59 3.22 -2.83 19.65
CA ALA A 59 2.64 -1.82 20.53
C ALA A 59 3.57 -1.33 21.66
N ARG A 60 4.38 -2.24 22.24
CA ARG A 60 5.38 -1.89 23.28
C ARG A 60 6.29 -0.73 22.86
N PHE A 61 6.76 -0.72 21.62
CA PHE A 61 7.66 0.32 21.13
C PHE A 61 6.88 1.49 20.53
N CYS A 62 5.76 1.20 19.85
CA CYS A 62 4.94 2.24 19.21
C CYS A 62 4.30 3.19 20.24
N LEU A 63 3.82 2.65 21.37
CA LEU A 63 3.11 3.41 22.41
C LEU A 63 4.01 3.82 23.60
N SER A 64 5.31 3.58 23.57
CA SER A 64 6.17 3.95 24.71
C SER A 64 6.24 5.46 24.89
N ARG A 65 6.08 5.92 26.14
CA ARG A 65 6.26 7.35 26.50
C ARG A 65 7.73 7.71 26.70
N ASP A 66 8.60 6.72 26.84
CA ASP A 66 10.02 6.92 27.03
C ASP A 66 10.74 6.95 25.68
N ALA A 67 11.04 8.16 25.21
CA ALA A 67 11.77 8.37 23.97
C ALA A 67 13.17 7.74 23.97
N SER A 68 13.79 7.57 25.15
CA SER A 68 15.10 6.92 25.26
C SER A 68 15.02 5.42 25.04
N GLU A 69 13.95 4.76 25.55
CA GLU A 69 13.71 3.33 25.27
C GLU A 69 13.46 3.07 23.78
N VAL A 70 12.68 3.94 23.13
CA VAL A 70 12.39 3.85 21.69
C VAL A 70 13.68 4.00 20.88
N THR A 71 14.50 5.00 21.22
CA THR A 71 15.79 5.25 20.56
C THR A 71 16.72 4.05 20.72
N LEU A 72 16.88 3.54 21.95
CA LEU A 72 17.73 2.38 22.23
C LEU A 72 17.24 1.12 21.50
N ALA A 73 15.92 0.90 21.42
CA ALA A 73 15.35 -0.22 20.68
C ALA A 73 15.65 -0.12 19.18
N GLN A 74 15.56 1.09 18.60
CA GLN A 74 15.93 1.34 17.22
C GLN A 74 17.43 1.15 16.97
N GLU A 75 18.30 1.63 17.85
CA GLU A 75 19.74 1.43 17.77
C GLU A 75 20.10 -0.06 17.81
N LYS A 76 19.51 -0.81 18.74
CA LYS A 76 19.69 -2.26 18.85
C LYS A 76 19.21 -3.00 17.60
N LEU A 77 18.08 -2.58 17.02
CA LEU A 77 17.58 -3.11 15.75
C LEU A 77 18.60 -2.90 14.62
N VAL A 78 19.15 -1.68 14.50
CA VAL A 78 20.18 -1.37 13.50
C VAL A 78 21.46 -2.17 13.73
N GLU A 79 21.91 -2.29 14.99
CA GLU A 79 23.09 -3.09 15.34
C GLU A 79 22.90 -4.56 14.94
N LEU A 80 21.75 -5.15 15.24
CA LEU A 80 21.44 -6.52 14.86
C LEU A 80 21.44 -6.72 13.34
N ILE A 81 20.85 -5.78 12.60
CA ILE A 81 20.87 -5.82 11.13
C ILE A 81 22.32 -5.80 10.64
N ILE A 82 23.14 -4.87 11.12
CA ILE A 82 24.55 -4.75 10.70
C ILE A 82 25.35 -5.99 11.10
N ARG A 83 25.08 -6.57 12.27
CA ARG A 83 25.84 -7.70 12.80
C ARG A 83 25.55 -8.98 12.04
N GLU A 84 24.27 -9.28 11.82
CA GLU A 84 23.76 -10.55 11.30
C GLU A 84 23.62 -10.54 9.78
N ILE A 85 23.40 -9.36 9.18
CA ILE A 85 23.11 -9.21 7.75
C ILE A 85 24.21 -8.33 7.12
N ARG A 86 25.44 -8.87 7.09
CA ARG A 86 26.60 -8.16 6.51
C ARG A 86 26.71 -8.33 5.00
N ASP A 87 26.17 -9.44 4.49
CA ASP A 87 26.27 -9.88 3.11
C ASP A 87 25.10 -10.86 2.81
N GLY A 88 25.14 -11.48 1.63
CA GLY A 88 24.14 -12.46 1.25
C GLY A 88 24.08 -13.71 2.11
N ALA A 89 25.19 -14.13 2.73
CA ALA A 89 25.21 -15.29 3.61
C ALA A 89 24.47 -14.98 4.92
N GLY A 90 24.61 -13.75 5.45
CA GLY A 90 23.82 -13.28 6.58
C GLY A 90 22.32 -13.25 6.30
N VAL A 91 21.92 -12.78 5.11
CA VAL A 91 20.51 -12.83 4.67
C VAL A 91 20.01 -14.28 4.58
N GLN A 92 20.82 -15.19 4.03
CA GLN A 92 20.50 -16.62 3.98
C GLN A 92 20.32 -17.19 5.39
N GLY A 93 21.28 -16.99 6.29
CA GLY A 93 21.22 -17.53 7.64
C GLY A 93 20.00 -17.03 8.42
N LEU A 94 19.61 -15.76 8.25
CA LEU A 94 18.38 -15.22 8.84
C LEU A 94 17.13 -15.98 8.36
N LEU A 95 17.04 -16.22 7.05
CA LEU A 95 15.86 -16.81 6.42
C LEU A 95 15.80 -18.34 6.58
N PHE A 96 16.93 -19.03 6.77
CA PHE A 96 17.04 -20.50 6.92
C PHE A 96 17.27 -20.97 8.36
N GLU A 97 16.91 -20.18 9.37
CA GLU A 97 16.97 -20.58 10.79
C GLU A 97 18.38 -20.82 11.35
N GLU A 98 19.41 -20.26 10.71
CA GLU A 98 20.79 -20.39 11.17
C GLU A 98 21.20 -19.28 12.16
N THR A 99 20.31 -18.30 12.40
CA THR A 99 20.49 -17.22 13.38
C THR A 99 19.79 -17.52 14.71
N THR A 100 20.20 -16.82 15.77
CA THR A 100 19.59 -16.96 17.10
C THR A 100 18.10 -16.59 17.11
N GLU A 101 17.32 -17.26 17.96
CA GLU A 101 15.89 -17.00 18.14
C GLU A 101 15.60 -15.52 18.47
N ASP A 102 16.43 -14.90 19.30
CA ASP A 102 16.35 -13.47 19.63
C ASP A 102 16.46 -12.57 18.39
N THR A 103 17.41 -12.85 17.50
CA THR A 103 17.57 -12.11 16.23
C THR A 103 16.34 -12.28 15.35
N ARG A 104 15.84 -13.52 15.22
CA ARG A 104 14.67 -13.81 14.39
C ARG A 104 13.44 -13.09 14.90
N ASN A 105 13.18 -13.11 16.21
CA ASN A 105 12.01 -12.46 16.81
C ASN A 105 12.02 -10.92 16.68
N ILE A 106 13.17 -10.32 16.37
CA ILE A 106 13.31 -8.87 16.17
C ILE A 106 13.19 -8.49 14.70
N LEU A 107 13.71 -9.32 13.79
CA LEU A 107 13.76 -9.03 12.35
C LEU A 107 12.61 -9.65 11.56
N LEU A 108 11.96 -10.65 12.14
CA LEU A 108 10.85 -11.39 11.57
C LEU A 108 9.70 -11.42 12.57
N HIS A 109 8.48 -11.29 12.08
CA HIS A 109 7.26 -11.44 12.86
C HIS A 109 6.48 -12.66 12.38
N LEU A 110 5.78 -13.28 13.31
CA LEU A 110 4.79 -14.30 13.02
C LEU A 110 3.46 -13.60 12.73
N GLU A 111 2.93 -13.82 11.54
CA GLU A 111 1.62 -13.33 11.13
C GLU A 111 0.64 -14.50 11.12
N PRO A 112 -0.41 -14.46 11.95
CA PRO A 112 -1.38 -15.54 11.98
C PRO A 112 -2.13 -15.64 10.65
N LEU A 113 -2.42 -16.86 10.21
CA LEU A 113 -3.25 -17.08 9.03
C LEU A 113 -4.71 -16.75 9.36
N PRO A 114 -5.45 -16.01 8.48
CA PRO A 114 -6.82 -15.56 8.76
C PRO A 114 -7.79 -16.66 9.21
N ASP A 115 -7.64 -17.86 8.67
CA ASP A 115 -8.55 -18.99 8.89
C ASP A 115 -7.93 -20.13 9.74
N GLU A 116 -6.67 -20.00 10.18
CA GLU A 116 -5.93 -21.09 10.82
C GLU A 116 -5.21 -20.65 12.12
N LYS A 117 -5.93 -20.73 13.25
CA LYS A 117 -5.51 -20.29 14.61
C LYS A 117 -4.11 -20.73 15.08
N ARG A 118 -3.61 -21.87 14.59
CA ARG A 118 -2.35 -22.51 15.04
C ARG A 118 -1.18 -22.27 14.09
N TYR A 119 -1.42 -21.61 12.98
CA TYR A 119 -0.42 -21.45 11.94
C TYR A 119 -0.16 -19.97 11.73
N ALA A 120 1.12 -19.65 11.66
CA ALA A 120 1.59 -18.33 11.31
C ALA A 120 2.58 -18.46 10.17
N THR A 121 2.53 -17.50 9.24
CA THR A 121 3.59 -17.30 8.25
C THR A 121 4.64 -16.37 8.85
N ILE A 122 5.87 -16.50 8.37
CA ILE A 122 6.95 -15.61 8.76
C ILE A 122 6.94 -14.42 7.80
N LYS A 123 6.87 -13.21 8.34
CA LYS A 123 7.06 -11.98 7.56
C LYS A 123 8.22 -11.16 8.11
N LEU A 124 8.72 -10.24 7.30
CA LEU A 124 9.67 -9.23 7.78
C LEU A 124 9.00 -8.36 8.84
N ALA A 125 9.74 -8.05 9.91
CA ALA A 125 9.18 -7.38 11.08
C ALA A 125 8.59 -6.01 10.76
N SER A 126 9.26 -5.23 9.92
CA SER A 126 8.81 -3.87 9.56
C SER A 126 9.29 -3.43 8.17
N SER A 127 8.70 -2.36 7.65
CA SER A 127 9.17 -1.71 6.41
C SER A 127 10.61 -1.23 6.53
N PHE A 128 11.05 -0.78 7.70
CA PHE A 128 12.44 -0.40 7.94
C PHE A 128 13.39 -1.59 7.76
N VAL A 129 13.09 -2.73 8.40
CA VAL A 129 13.88 -3.97 8.27
C VAL A 129 13.93 -4.42 6.82
N ARG A 130 12.77 -4.39 6.14
CA ARG A 130 12.67 -4.69 4.71
C ARG A 130 13.58 -3.82 3.86
N THR A 131 13.53 -2.50 4.01
CA THR A 131 14.37 -1.58 3.23
C THR A 131 15.86 -1.86 3.42
N LYS A 132 16.29 -2.16 4.65
CA LYS A 132 17.68 -2.53 4.92
C LYS A 132 18.05 -3.86 4.26
N LEU A 133 17.21 -4.88 4.40
CA LEU A 133 17.42 -6.18 3.77
C LEU A 133 17.43 -6.10 2.24
N GLU A 134 16.58 -5.26 1.64
CA GLU A 134 16.57 -5.01 0.20
C GLU A 134 17.91 -4.43 -0.29
N GLN A 135 18.56 -3.55 0.50
CA GLN A 135 19.88 -3.01 0.16
C GLN A 135 20.95 -4.11 0.10
N TYR A 136 20.92 -5.07 1.03
CA TYR A 136 21.86 -6.19 1.02
C TYR A 136 21.55 -7.22 -0.07
N LEU A 137 20.28 -7.56 -0.27
CA LEU A 137 19.88 -8.41 -1.39
C LEU A 137 20.37 -7.80 -2.71
N ARG A 138 20.30 -6.47 -2.87
CA ARG A 138 20.78 -5.77 -4.07
C ARG A 138 22.27 -5.96 -4.37
N MET A 139 23.08 -6.33 -3.38
CA MET A 139 24.50 -6.65 -3.57
C MET A 139 24.72 -8.04 -4.20
N LEU A 140 23.72 -8.92 -4.13
CA LEU A 140 23.79 -10.26 -4.73
C LEU A 140 23.42 -10.21 -6.21
N GLU A 141 23.93 -11.16 -6.99
CA GLU A 141 23.45 -11.36 -8.35
C GLU A 141 22.00 -11.87 -8.35
N ILE A 142 21.24 -11.52 -9.39
CA ILE A 142 19.83 -11.95 -9.54
C ILE A 142 19.70 -13.48 -9.47
N ILE A 143 20.67 -14.23 -10.02
CA ILE A 143 20.67 -15.71 -9.99
C ILE A 143 20.76 -16.22 -8.55
N ALA A 144 21.63 -15.64 -7.71
CA ALA A 144 21.77 -16.03 -6.32
C ALA A 144 20.50 -15.71 -5.50
N ARG A 145 19.88 -14.55 -5.74
CA ARG A 145 18.59 -14.20 -5.12
C ARG A 145 17.48 -15.16 -5.51
N GLU A 146 17.43 -15.57 -6.78
CA GLU A 146 16.44 -16.53 -7.25
C GLU A 146 16.66 -17.95 -6.71
N GLN A 147 17.91 -18.36 -6.50
CA GLN A 147 18.20 -19.62 -5.79
C GLN A 147 17.70 -19.56 -4.36
N LEU A 148 17.97 -18.45 -3.65
CA LEU A 148 17.50 -18.18 -2.30
C LEU A 148 15.96 -18.24 -2.24
N ARG A 149 15.29 -17.54 -3.15
CA ARG A 149 13.82 -17.55 -3.26
C ARG A 149 13.25 -18.96 -3.45
N LYS A 150 13.90 -19.79 -4.28
CA LYS A 150 13.44 -21.15 -4.59
C LYS A 150 13.65 -22.14 -3.45
N SER A 151 14.61 -21.87 -2.54
CA SER A 151 14.82 -22.71 -1.36
C SER A 151 13.94 -22.34 -0.18
N LEU A 152 13.31 -21.16 -0.19
CA LEU A 152 12.31 -20.79 0.82
C LEU A 152 11.02 -21.59 0.64
N THR A 153 10.53 -22.13 1.76
CA THR A 153 9.22 -22.79 1.86
C THR A 153 8.10 -21.81 2.21
N ASP A 154 8.43 -20.64 2.77
CA ASP A 154 7.49 -19.59 3.14
C ASP A 154 7.16 -18.69 1.94
N ASP A 155 5.87 -18.59 1.61
CA ASP A 155 5.39 -17.84 0.45
C ASP A 155 5.52 -16.30 0.64
N SER A 156 5.48 -15.80 1.88
CA SER A 156 5.61 -14.36 2.16
C SER A 156 7.02 -13.87 1.87
N LEU A 157 8.04 -14.55 2.41
CA LEU A 157 9.44 -14.24 2.16
C LEU A 157 9.84 -14.51 0.71
N SER A 158 9.35 -15.61 0.12
CA SER A 158 9.56 -15.92 -1.30
C SER A 158 8.96 -14.84 -2.21
N GLY A 159 7.75 -14.37 -1.88
CA GLY A 159 7.06 -13.29 -2.58
C GLY A 159 7.82 -11.97 -2.49
N TRP A 160 8.35 -11.63 -1.31
CA TRP A 160 9.17 -10.45 -1.12
C TRP A 160 10.44 -10.46 -2.00
N ILE A 161 11.22 -11.55 -2.02
CA ILE A 161 12.42 -11.63 -2.88
C ILE A 161 12.05 -11.52 -4.36
N PHE A 162 10.92 -12.12 -4.76
CA PHE A 162 10.42 -11.99 -6.13
C PHE A 162 10.11 -10.53 -6.49
N GLU A 163 9.44 -9.80 -5.60
CA GLU A 163 9.13 -8.38 -5.76
C GLU A 163 10.41 -7.55 -5.91
N VAL A 164 11.42 -7.77 -5.06
CA VAL A 164 12.73 -7.10 -5.14
C VAL A 164 13.42 -7.32 -6.48
N ASN A 165 13.42 -8.56 -6.98
CA ASN A 165 14.02 -8.88 -8.27
C ASN A 165 13.24 -8.25 -9.43
N SER A 166 11.91 -8.26 -9.35
CA SER A 166 11.02 -7.65 -10.34
C SER A 166 11.28 -6.15 -10.46
N HIS A 167 11.37 -5.44 -9.33
CA HIS A 167 11.73 -4.01 -9.32
C HIS A 167 13.08 -3.75 -9.98
N GLU A 168 14.10 -4.54 -9.65
CA GLU A 168 15.44 -4.32 -10.18
C GLU A 168 15.50 -4.60 -11.69
N THR A 169 14.85 -5.66 -12.17
CA THR A 169 14.80 -5.96 -13.60
C THR A 169 14.04 -4.89 -14.39
N LEU A 170 12.85 -4.48 -13.92
CA LEU A 170 12.09 -3.41 -14.59
C LEU A 170 12.86 -2.09 -14.60
N ARG A 171 13.49 -1.73 -13.47
CA ARG A 171 14.32 -0.51 -13.37
C ARG A 171 15.51 -0.53 -14.32
N GLN A 172 16.17 -1.68 -14.50
CA GLN A 172 17.32 -1.81 -15.40
C GLN A 172 16.95 -1.64 -16.89
N GLY A 173 15.66 -1.67 -17.21
CA GLY A 173 15.13 -1.58 -18.56
C GLY A 173 15.12 -2.95 -19.23
N CYS A 174 14.02 -3.27 -19.92
CA CYS A 174 13.85 -4.55 -20.59
C CYS A 174 12.75 -4.51 -21.66
N ASP A 175 12.81 -5.48 -22.56
CA ASP A 175 11.72 -5.84 -23.46
C ASP A 175 10.77 -6.79 -22.70
N PHE A 176 9.80 -6.22 -22.01
CA PHE A 176 8.92 -6.98 -21.12
C PHE A 176 7.80 -7.64 -21.91
N ARG A 177 7.92 -8.95 -22.12
CA ARG A 177 6.90 -9.75 -22.81
C ARG A 177 5.70 -9.95 -21.89
N VAL A 178 4.52 -9.66 -22.43
CA VAL A 178 3.26 -9.77 -21.73
C VAL A 178 2.20 -10.45 -22.58
N THR A 179 1.28 -11.11 -21.92
CA THR A 179 0.13 -11.79 -22.49
C THR A 179 -1.13 -11.11 -21.97
N SER A 180 -2.06 -10.75 -22.84
CA SER A 180 -3.33 -10.14 -22.44
C SER A 180 -4.16 -11.11 -21.60
N LEU A 181 -4.85 -10.59 -20.59
CA LEU A 181 -5.81 -11.33 -19.77
C LEU A 181 -7.24 -10.95 -20.19
N PRO A 182 -7.84 -11.67 -21.15
CA PRO A 182 -9.16 -11.35 -21.69
C PRO A 182 -10.25 -11.42 -20.63
N ASP A 183 -11.31 -10.66 -20.87
CA ASP A 183 -12.55 -10.76 -20.09
C ASP A 183 -13.42 -11.88 -20.68
N GLY A 184 -13.42 -13.04 -20.01
CA GLY A 184 -14.08 -14.26 -20.46
C GLY A 184 -13.28 -15.12 -21.43
N ASP A 185 -13.80 -16.32 -21.73
CA ASP A 185 -13.09 -17.38 -22.46
C ASP A 185 -13.05 -17.20 -23.99
N ILE A 186 -13.69 -16.15 -24.52
CA ILE A 186 -13.94 -16.00 -25.98
C ILE A 186 -12.97 -15.00 -26.62
N ALA A 187 -12.46 -14.01 -25.87
CA ALA A 187 -11.56 -13.01 -26.43
C ALA A 187 -10.15 -13.59 -26.68
N PRO A 188 -9.53 -13.26 -27.82
CA PRO A 188 -8.22 -13.81 -28.18
C PRO A 188 -7.15 -13.37 -27.19
N VAL A 189 -6.29 -14.31 -26.84
CA VAL A 189 -5.09 -14.03 -26.05
C VAL A 189 -4.03 -13.45 -26.99
N GLU A 190 -3.64 -12.20 -26.74
CA GLU A 190 -2.62 -11.49 -27.51
C GLU A 190 -1.31 -11.44 -26.72
N GLU A 191 -0.21 -11.78 -27.39
CA GLU A 191 1.13 -11.54 -26.87
C GLU A 191 1.64 -10.19 -27.40
N SER A 192 2.26 -9.41 -26.52
CA SER A 192 2.89 -8.15 -26.90
C SER A 192 4.17 -7.93 -26.08
N THR A 193 5.00 -7.01 -26.54
CA THR A 193 6.20 -6.60 -25.83
C THR A 193 6.06 -5.15 -25.43
N ILE A 194 6.29 -4.87 -24.16
CA ILE A 194 6.34 -3.54 -23.60
C ILE A 194 7.80 -3.15 -23.42
N LEU A 195 8.24 -2.07 -24.07
CA LEU A 195 9.57 -1.54 -23.87
C LEU A 195 9.63 -0.72 -22.57
N ILE A 196 10.37 -1.22 -21.58
CA ILE A 196 10.67 -0.50 -20.34
C ILE A 196 12.04 0.11 -20.46
N THR A 197 12.10 1.44 -20.41
CA THR A 197 13.38 2.16 -20.47
C THR A 197 14.08 2.13 -19.12
N LYS A 198 15.41 2.01 -19.15
CA LYS A 198 16.25 2.01 -17.95
C LYS A 198 16.09 3.31 -17.15
N SER A 199 15.94 3.17 -15.84
CA SER A 199 15.97 4.25 -14.86
C SER A 199 17.30 4.23 -14.10
N ASN A 200 18.02 5.36 -14.10
CA ASN A 200 19.32 5.47 -13.43
C ASN A 200 19.20 5.35 -11.90
N ARG A 201 18.08 5.79 -11.34
CA ARG A 201 17.73 5.66 -9.93
C ARG A 201 16.36 4.98 -9.81
N MET A 202 16.03 4.53 -8.62
CA MET A 202 14.67 4.15 -8.29
C MET A 202 13.98 5.43 -7.83
N ASP A 203 13.10 5.98 -8.67
CA ASP A 203 12.30 7.13 -8.25
C ASP A 203 11.21 6.62 -7.30
N GLU A 204 11.14 7.20 -6.12
CA GLU A 204 10.18 6.79 -5.10
C GLU A 204 9.04 7.81 -5.01
N PHE A 205 7.85 7.36 -4.61
CA PHE A 205 6.71 8.22 -4.38
C PHE A 205 5.93 7.78 -3.13
N ASP A 206 5.21 8.72 -2.53
CA ASP A 206 4.22 8.49 -1.49
C ASP A 206 2.91 9.16 -1.90
N ALA A 207 1.92 9.18 -1.01
CA ALA A 207 0.64 9.83 -1.30
C ALA A 207 0.81 11.34 -1.60
N ASP A 208 1.73 12.04 -0.95
CA ASP A 208 1.84 13.50 -1.04
C ASP A 208 2.68 13.96 -2.24
N THR A 209 3.65 13.14 -2.64
CA THR A 209 4.54 13.39 -3.79
C THR A 209 3.98 12.88 -5.11
N LEU A 210 3.01 11.96 -5.07
CA LEU A 210 2.31 11.45 -6.25
C LEU A 210 1.54 12.58 -6.93
N SER A 211 2.06 13.01 -8.08
CA SER A 211 1.51 14.12 -8.86
C SER A 211 1.87 13.98 -10.34
N PRO A 212 1.21 14.74 -11.24
CA PRO A 212 1.49 14.68 -12.67
C PRO A 212 2.91 15.15 -13.02
N SER A 213 3.57 15.86 -12.09
CA SER A 213 4.96 16.35 -12.27
C SER A 213 6.00 15.23 -12.28
N LEU A 214 5.64 14.02 -11.84
CA LEU A 214 6.52 12.84 -11.84
C LEU A 214 6.99 12.44 -13.24
N VAL A 215 6.36 12.91 -14.33
CA VAL A 215 6.91 12.76 -15.70
C VAL A 215 8.29 13.36 -15.89
N THR A 216 8.68 14.31 -15.04
CA THR A 216 10.01 14.94 -15.09
C THR A 216 11.08 14.08 -14.42
N SER A 217 10.67 13.14 -13.55
CA SER A 217 11.45 12.06 -12.98
C SER A 217 11.07 10.72 -13.63
N GLY A 218 11.64 9.60 -13.19
CA GLY A 218 11.34 8.28 -13.76
C GLY A 218 12.30 7.85 -14.87
N PRO A 219 11.89 6.87 -15.71
CA PRO A 219 10.50 6.47 -15.97
C PRO A 219 9.89 5.39 -15.05
N TYR A 220 10.65 4.84 -14.09
CA TYR A 220 10.16 3.77 -13.19
C TYR A 220 10.01 4.28 -11.75
N HIS A 221 8.83 4.08 -11.18
CA HIS A 221 8.44 4.62 -9.88
C HIS A 221 7.98 3.52 -8.92
N LYS A 222 8.52 3.50 -7.70
CA LYS A 222 8.15 2.56 -6.62
C LYS A 222 7.57 3.36 -5.44
N PRO A 223 6.52 2.88 -4.75
CA PRO A 223 6.06 3.56 -3.55
C PRO A 223 7.11 3.43 -2.41
N THR A 224 7.23 4.46 -1.58
CA THR A 224 8.13 4.47 -0.40
C THR A 224 7.68 3.50 0.69
N ALA A 225 6.39 3.20 0.75
CA ALA A 225 5.77 2.28 1.68
C ALA A 225 4.74 1.38 0.99
N LYS A 226 4.42 0.22 1.59
CA LYS A 226 3.38 -0.70 1.11
C LYS A 226 1.95 -0.21 1.41
N THR A 227 1.70 1.09 1.28
CA THR A 227 0.36 1.67 1.47
C THR A 227 -0.60 1.36 0.32
N TRP A 228 -0.08 0.82 -0.79
CA TRP A 228 -0.83 0.44 -1.99
C TRP A 228 -0.72 -1.08 -2.19
N GLU A 229 -1.66 -1.85 -1.66
CA GLU A 229 -1.62 -3.33 -1.72
C GLU A 229 -1.78 -3.89 -3.13
N SER A 230 -2.41 -3.10 -4.01
CA SER A 230 -2.78 -3.47 -5.39
C SER A 230 -1.87 -2.86 -6.45
N ILE A 231 -0.89 -2.04 -6.05
CA ILE A 231 0.07 -1.41 -6.97
C ILE A 231 1.45 -1.40 -6.32
N ASP A 232 2.31 -2.35 -6.72
CA ASP A 232 3.70 -2.38 -6.25
C ASP A 232 4.59 -1.34 -6.93
N SER A 233 4.28 -0.91 -8.16
CA SER A 233 5.02 0.14 -8.87
C SER A 233 4.29 0.62 -10.12
N PHE A 234 4.79 1.68 -10.74
CA PHE A 234 4.34 2.06 -12.09
C PHE A 234 5.49 2.53 -12.98
N TYR A 235 5.27 2.41 -14.29
CA TYR A 235 6.11 3.00 -15.33
C TYR A 235 5.36 4.11 -16.03
N LEU A 236 5.99 5.28 -16.07
CA LEU A 236 5.51 6.47 -16.73
C LEU A 236 6.64 7.01 -17.61
N PRO A 237 6.51 7.00 -18.95
CA PRO A 237 7.56 7.47 -19.84
C PRO A 237 8.04 8.88 -19.48
N LYS A 238 9.34 9.00 -19.24
CA LYS A 238 9.96 10.27 -18.86
C LYS A 238 9.80 11.30 -19.99
N MET A 239 9.45 12.51 -19.61
CA MET A 239 9.35 13.65 -20.51
C MET A 239 10.73 14.05 -21.05
N ASN A 240 10.90 14.02 -22.37
CA ASN A 240 12.12 14.54 -23.01
C ASN A 240 12.13 16.07 -22.87
N SER A 241 13.08 16.59 -22.08
CA SER A 241 13.24 18.02 -21.77
C SER A 241 13.50 18.91 -22.99
N ASP A 242 13.87 18.31 -24.12
CA ASP A 242 14.26 19.03 -25.33
C ASP A 242 13.06 19.58 -26.12
N LYS A 243 11.84 19.12 -25.81
CA LYS A 243 10.60 19.70 -26.36
C LYS A 243 10.00 20.65 -25.32
N LEU A 244 9.87 21.92 -25.70
CA LEU A 244 9.22 22.95 -24.90
C LEU A 244 7.70 22.70 -24.91
N VAL A 245 7.19 21.91 -23.96
CA VAL A 245 5.74 21.72 -23.78
C VAL A 245 5.26 22.72 -22.72
N PRO A 246 4.36 23.66 -23.05
CA PRO A 246 3.93 24.73 -22.15
C PRO A 246 3.21 24.24 -20.88
N ASP A 247 2.55 23.08 -20.94
CA ASP A 247 1.86 22.46 -19.79
C ASP A 247 2.52 21.12 -19.47
N ARG A 248 3.22 21.05 -18.33
CA ARG A 248 3.99 19.88 -17.88
C ARG A 248 3.12 18.92 -17.07
N THR A 249 2.11 18.29 -17.67
CA THR A 249 1.32 17.25 -16.98
C THR A 249 1.44 15.88 -17.64
N ALA A 250 1.35 14.82 -16.83
CA ALA A 250 1.41 13.44 -17.29
C ALA A 250 0.37 13.09 -18.34
N ALA A 251 -0.87 13.54 -18.12
CA ALA A 251 -1.96 13.37 -19.06
C ALA A 251 -1.70 14.07 -20.40
N LYS A 252 -1.07 15.24 -20.43
CA LYS A 252 -0.77 15.92 -21.71
C LYS A 252 0.44 15.28 -22.41
N TRP A 253 1.49 14.95 -21.65
CA TRP A 253 2.68 14.28 -22.20
C TRP A 253 2.35 12.93 -22.86
N ASN A 254 1.47 12.14 -22.24
CA ASN A 254 1.00 10.88 -22.81
C ASN A 254 0.23 11.10 -24.13
N LYS A 255 -0.56 12.18 -24.26
CA LYS A 255 -1.32 12.50 -25.49
C LYS A 255 -0.40 12.71 -26.69
N ASP A 256 0.75 13.33 -26.48
CA ASP A 256 1.66 13.73 -27.55
C ASP A 256 2.69 12.63 -27.92
N ASN A 257 2.84 11.59 -27.09
CA ASN A 257 3.87 10.55 -27.27
C ASN A 257 3.34 9.11 -27.23
N ASP A 258 2.02 8.92 -27.07
CA ASP A 258 1.33 7.62 -27.14
C ASP A 258 1.87 6.53 -26.19
N GLY A 259 2.59 6.94 -25.14
CA GLY A 259 3.27 6.04 -24.21
C GLY A 259 2.39 5.72 -23.00
N PRO A 260 1.86 4.50 -22.83
CA PRO A 260 0.87 4.18 -21.81
C PRO A 260 1.42 4.32 -20.37
N LEU A 261 0.54 4.64 -19.42
CA LEU A 261 0.82 4.43 -18.00
C LEU A 261 0.70 2.94 -17.71
N ILE A 262 1.71 2.36 -17.08
CA ILE A 262 1.74 0.93 -16.77
C ILE A 262 1.81 0.77 -15.27
N LEU A 263 0.76 0.20 -14.69
CA LEU A 263 0.71 -0.17 -13.29
C LEU A 263 1.18 -1.62 -13.16
N PHE A 264 2.08 -1.90 -12.22
CA PHE A 264 2.59 -3.23 -11.97
C PHE A 264 2.09 -3.75 -10.64
N GLN A 265 1.60 -5.00 -10.67
CA GLN A 265 1.37 -5.81 -9.48
C GLN A 265 2.26 -7.03 -9.54
N MET A 266 3.08 -7.26 -8.52
CA MET A 266 4.05 -8.34 -8.44
C MET A 266 3.53 -9.40 -7.47
N THR A 267 3.32 -10.62 -7.97
CA THR A 267 2.78 -11.69 -7.13
C THR A 267 3.30 -13.05 -7.51
N ILE A 268 3.45 -13.92 -6.51
CA ILE A 268 3.74 -15.34 -6.69
C ILE A 268 2.47 -16.20 -6.57
N LEU A 269 1.32 -15.59 -6.28
CA LEU A 269 0.02 -16.23 -6.16
C LEU A 269 -0.68 -16.27 -7.53
N LYS A 270 -1.69 -17.14 -7.65
CA LYS A 270 -2.50 -17.25 -8.88
C LYS A 270 -3.64 -16.22 -8.94
N SER A 271 -4.02 -15.72 -7.78
CA SER A 271 -5.11 -14.78 -7.59
C SER A 271 -4.61 -13.68 -6.67
N HIS A 272 -4.91 -12.44 -7.04
CA HIS A 272 -4.61 -11.24 -6.27
C HIS A 272 -5.77 -10.26 -6.50
N PRO A 273 -6.69 -10.09 -5.52
CA PRO A 273 -7.75 -9.10 -5.67
C PRO A 273 -7.13 -7.70 -5.79
N VAL A 274 -7.67 -6.89 -6.69
CA VAL A 274 -7.17 -5.54 -6.95
C VAL A 274 -8.19 -4.55 -6.42
N ASN A 275 -7.78 -3.68 -5.50
CA ASN A 275 -8.68 -2.68 -4.91
C ASN A 275 -8.90 -1.51 -5.88
N ALA A 276 -10.16 -1.28 -6.27
CA ALA A 276 -10.50 -0.17 -7.17
C ALA A 276 -10.15 1.20 -6.59
N SER A 277 -10.24 1.39 -5.27
CA SER A 277 -9.93 2.66 -4.62
C SER A 277 -8.46 3.05 -4.77
N GLU A 278 -7.56 2.07 -4.73
CA GLU A 278 -6.12 2.29 -4.90
C GLU A 278 -5.79 2.68 -6.34
N LEU A 279 -6.39 1.99 -7.32
CA LEU A 279 -6.30 2.36 -8.72
C LEU A 279 -6.82 3.79 -8.95
N VAL A 280 -8.03 4.10 -8.47
CA VAL A 280 -8.64 5.42 -8.65
C VAL A 280 -7.79 6.51 -8.01
N SER A 281 -7.25 6.27 -6.82
CA SER A 281 -6.40 7.23 -6.12
C SER A 281 -5.12 7.55 -6.92
N VAL A 282 -4.40 6.53 -7.40
CA VAL A 282 -3.18 6.73 -8.22
C VAL A 282 -3.52 7.42 -9.53
N LEU A 283 -4.57 6.97 -10.22
CA LEU A 283 -4.98 7.51 -11.52
C LEU A 283 -5.51 8.95 -11.39
N SER A 284 -6.18 9.29 -10.29
CA SER A 284 -6.60 10.67 -10.00
C SER A 284 -5.40 11.59 -9.85
N LYS A 285 -4.44 11.20 -9.01
CA LYS A 285 -3.22 11.99 -8.73
C LYS A 285 -2.32 12.13 -9.95
N LEU A 286 -2.37 11.19 -10.89
CA LEU A 286 -1.64 11.25 -12.16
C LEU A 286 -2.46 11.85 -13.32
N GLU A 287 -3.72 12.25 -13.10
CA GLU A 287 -4.66 12.79 -14.12
C GLU A 287 -5.04 11.80 -15.24
N PHE A 288 -5.11 10.50 -14.95
CA PHE A 288 -5.47 9.44 -15.91
C PHE A 288 -6.92 8.95 -15.83
N LEU A 289 -7.75 9.43 -14.90
CA LEU A 289 -9.14 8.94 -14.72
C LEU A 289 -10.02 9.11 -15.97
N GLU A 290 -9.73 10.08 -16.83
CA GLU A 290 -10.45 10.31 -18.10
C GLU A 290 -9.74 9.69 -19.31
N ARG A 291 -8.66 8.92 -19.11
CA ARG A 291 -7.82 8.34 -20.17
C ARG A 291 -7.43 6.89 -19.88
N LEU A 292 -8.38 6.11 -19.36
CA LEU A 292 -8.15 4.73 -18.92
C LEU A 292 -7.72 3.79 -20.05
N GLU A 293 -8.06 4.11 -21.30
CA GLU A 293 -7.61 3.39 -22.50
C GLU A 293 -6.08 3.46 -22.71
N HIS A 294 -5.39 4.41 -22.07
CA HIS A 294 -3.93 4.53 -22.06
C HIS A 294 -3.29 3.92 -20.80
N VAL A 295 -4.07 3.24 -19.97
CA VAL A 295 -3.60 2.59 -18.74
C VAL A 295 -3.57 1.08 -18.94
N LYS A 296 -2.48 0.44 -18.53
CA LYS A 296 -2.33 -1.02 -18.51
C LYS A 296 -2.03 -1.48 -17.10
N LEU A 297 -2.75 -2.50 -16.64
CA LEU A 297 -2.44 -3.21 -15.40
C LEU A 297 -1.69 -4.49 -15.73
N VAL A 298 -0.45 -4.61 -15.28
CA VAL A 298 0.45 -5.71 -15.62
C VAL A 298 0.80 -6.50 -14.36
N PHE A 299 0.41 -7.77 -14.34
CA PHE A 299 0.79 -8.72 -13.31
C PHE A 299 2.15 -9.34 -13.65
N VAL A 300 3.14 -9.07 -12.81
CA VAL A 300 4.47 -9.68 -12.90
C VAL A 300 4.45 -10.93 -12.02
N VAL A 301 4.64 -12.09 -12.64
CA VAL A 301 4.53 -13.38 -11.96
C VAL A 301 5.71 -14.30 -12.32
N PRO A 302 6.01 -15.33 -11.50
CA PRO A 302 6.95 -16.38 -11.90
C PRO A 302 6.54 -17.04 -13.22
N LYS A 303 7.50 -17.37 -14.09
CA LYS A 303 7.25 -17.96 -15.42
C LYS A 303 6.29 -19.15 -15.42
N LYS A 304 6.34 -19.98 -14.39
CA LYS A 304 5.44 -21.15 -14.21
C LYS A 304 3.95 -20.78 -14.13
N LEU A 305 3.62 -19.52 -13.87
CA LEU A 305 2.25 -19.02 -13.73
C LEU A 305 1.72 -18.30 -14.96
N VAL A 306 2.55 -17.78 -15.87
CA VAL A 306 2.10 -16.93 -17.01
C VAL A 306 0.95 -17.59 -17.80
N GLY A 307 1.07 -18.85 -18.20
CA GLY A 307 0.03 -19.57 -18.95
C GLY A 307 -1.15 -20.10 -18.11
N LYS A 308 -1.14 -19.88 -16.79
CA LYS A 308 -2.19 -20.32 -15.85
C LYS A 308 -2.86 -19.14 -15.14
N PHE A 309 -2.28 -17.96 -15.25
CA PHE A 309 -2.75 -16.75 -14.60
C PHE A 309 -3.98 -16.24 -15.35
N LYS A 310 -4.98 -15.82 -14.59
CA LYS A 310 -6.27 -15.37 -15.14
C LYS A 310 -6.45 -13.88 -14.89
N ARG A 311 -7.42 -13.28 -15.57
CA ARG A 311 -7.89 -11.93 -15.27
C ARG A 311 -8.27 -11.85 -13.80
N GLN A 312 -7.77 -10.82 -13.11
CA GLN A 312 -8.02 -10.59 -11.70
C GLN A 312 -9.27 -9.75 -11.52
N THR A 313 -10.01 -10.05 -10.45
CA THR A 313 -11.20 -9.26 -10.10
C THR A 313 -10.77 -7.95 -9.47
N ILE A 314 -11.31 -6.84 -9.99
CA ILE A 314 -11.18 -5.53 -9.38
C ILE A 314 -12.35 -5.35 -8.40
N VAL A 315 -12.03 -5.24 -7.11
CA VAL A 315 -13.00 -5.11 -6.03
C VAL A 315 -13.50 -3.68 -5.97
N LEU A 316 -14.79 -3.49 -6.23
CA LEU A 316 -15.46 -2.19 -6.25
C LEU A 316 -15.88 -1.75 -4.85
N VAL A 317 -15.93 -0.43 -4.65
CA VAL A 317 -16.62 0.18 -3.51
C VAL A 317 -18.09 0.35 -3.88
N THR A 318 -18.97 -0.22 -3.06
CA THR A 318 -20.42 -0.22 -3.30
C THR A 318 -21.20 0.61 -2.29
N ALA A 319 -20.57 1.01 -1.18
CA ALA A 319 -21.23 1.74 -0.10
C ALA A 319 -21.60 3.18 -0.51
N VAL A 320 -22.88 3.52 -0.44
CA VAL A 320 -23.44 4.82 -0.84
C VAL A 320 -24.68 5.19 -0.02
N GLY A 321 -25.07 6.48 -0.05
CA GLY A 321 -26.36 6.92 0.45
C GLY A 321 -26.57 6.63 1.94
N THR A 322 -27.48 5.71 2.27
CA THR A 322 -27.85 5.37 3.66
C THR A 322 -26.84 4.47 4.36
N ASP A 323 -25.83 3.98 3.66
CA ASP A 323 -24.76 3.20 4.27
C ASP A 323 -24.01 4.02 5.32
N SER A 324 -23.47 3.32 6.32
CA SER A 324 -22.73 3.92 7.42
C SER A 324 -21.49 4.68 6.90
N VAL A 325 -21.17 5.82 7.50
CA VAL A 325 -19.89 6.52 7.21
C VAL A 325 -18.65 5.65 7.51
N ARG A 326 -18.80 4.58 8.31
CA ARG A 326 -17.72 3.61 8.59
C ARG A 326 -17.32 2.77 7.38
N GLU A 327 -18.17 2.71 6.35
CA GLU A 327 -17.84 2.03 5.10
C GLU A 327 -16.87 2.84 4.23
N ILE A 328 -16.63 4.11 4.58
CA ILE A 328 -15.57 4.93 3.96
C ILE A 328 -14.22 4.52 4.57
N ARG A 329 -13.30 4.04 3.74
CA ARG A 329 -11.93 3.68 4.15
C ARG A 329 -11.27 4.87 4.88
N GLY A 330 -10.70 4.61 6.06
CA GLY A 330 -10.10 5.63 6.93
C GLY A 330 -11.07 6.25 7.96
N ILE A 331 -12.38 5.98 7.88
CA ILE A 331 -13.34 6.37 8.91
C ILE A 331 -13.56 5.21 9.90
N GLY A 332 -12.74 5.18 10.94
CA GLY A 332 -12.84 4.22 12.04
C GLY A 332 -14.00 4.48 13.01
N ARG A 333 -14.09 3.65 14.07
CA ARG A 333 -15.15 3.73 15.09
C ARG A 333 -15.16 5.09 15.78
N ALA A 334 -14.00 5.60 16.21
CA ALA A 334 -13.88 6.89 16.87
C ALA A 334 -14.34 8.06 15.99
N THR A 335 -13.85 8.13 14.74
CA THR A 335 -14.26 9.17 13.78
C THR A 335 -15.75 9.11 13.48
N SER A 336 -16.31 7.91 13.32
CA SER A 336 -17.75 7.72 13.13
C SER A 336 -18.57 8.10 14.37
N ALA A 337 -18.08 7.82 15.57
CA ALA A 337 -18.72 8.24 16.82
C ALA A 337 -18.73 9.76 16.94
N LEU A 338 -17.60 10.41 16.67
CA LEU A 338 -17.48 11.87 16.61
C LEU A 338 -18.44 12.47 15.59
N LEU A 339 -18.46 11.96 14.35
CA LEU A 339 -19.42 12.38 13.32
C LEU A 339 -20.88 12.23 13.80
N SER A 340 -21.17 11.15 14.53
CA SER A 340 -22.50 10.88 15.07
C SER A 340 -22.94 11.90 16.14
N GLU A 341 -22.01 12.47 16.92
CA GLU A 341 -22.29 13.56 17.86
C GLU A 341 -22.79 14.82 17.15
N PHE A 342 -22.33 15.03 15.91
CA PHE A 342 -22.79 16.12 15.02
C PHE A 342 -23.93 15.72 14.09
N GLY A 343 -24.54 14.54 14.30
CA GLY A 343 -25.69 14.05 13.53
C GLY A 343 -25.34 13.44 12.17
N ILE A 344 -24.06 13.20 11.88
CA ILE A 344 -23.60 12.62 10.62
C ILE A 344 -23.38 11.12 10.84
N ARG A 345 -24.28 10.28 10.33
CA ARG A 345 -24.21 8.81 10.54
C ARG A 345 -24.07 8.04 9.24
N THR A 346 -24.60 8.58 8.15
CA THR A 346 -24.62 7.96 6.83
C THR A 346 -23.75 8.74 5.84
N ILE A 347 -23.38 8.07 4.74
CA ILE A 347 -22.63 8.70 3.64
C ILE A 347 -23.41 9.90 3.06
N ALA A 348 -24.74 9.80 2.96
CA ALA A 348 -25.62 10.89 2.52
C ALA A 348 -25.61 12.10 3.49
N ASP A 349 -25.55 11.85 4.80
CA ASP A 349 -25.44 12.94 5.79
C ASP A 349 -24.11 13.68 5.59
N LEU A 350 -23.02 12.94 5.38
CA LEU A 350 -21.69 13.50 5.17
C LEU A 350 -21.63 14.32 3.87
N GLU A 351 -22.15 13.77 2.77
CA GLU A 351 -22.27 14.48 1.49
C GLU A 351 -23.06 15.79 1.64
N THR A 352 -24.21 15.74 2.33
CA THR A 352 -25.04 16.93 2.57
C THR A 352 -24.26 17.99 3.35
N GLU A 353 -23.53 17.59 4.38
CA GLU A 353 -22.76 18.51 5.22
C GLU A 353 -21.57 19.13 4.46
N VAL A 354 -20.87 18.35 3.63
CA VAL A 354 -19.78 18.86 2.78
C VAL A 354 -20.32 19.86 1.75
N ASN A 355 -21.40 19.50 1.04
CA ASN A 355 -22.03 20.33 0.01
C ASN A 355 -22.61 21.64 0.57
N LEU A 356 -23.23 21.61 1.75
CA LEU A 356 -23.71 22.81 2.43
C LEU A 356 -22.58 23.82 2.64
N ARG A 357 -21.36 23.36 2.91
CA ARG A 357 -20.22 24.22 3.25
C ARG A 357 -19.46 24.74 2.04
N GLU A 358 -19.37 23.95 0.97
CA GLU A 358 -18.90 24.41 -0.33
C GLU A 358 -19.71 25.62 -0.83
N ASN A 359 -21.03 25.55 -0.66
CA ASN A 359 -21.94 26.62 -1.07
C ASN A 359 -21.84 27.86 -0.16
N VAL A 360 -21.59 27.69 1.15
CA VAL A 360 -21.33 28.79 2.08
C VAL A 360 -20.00 29.50 1.78
N LYS A 361 -18.95 28.79 1.33
CA LYS A 361 -17.68 29.43 0.88
C LYS A 361 -17.89 30.35 -0.34
N LYS A 362 -18.86 30.06 -1.20
CA LYS A 362 -19.20 30.86 -2.40
C LYS A 362 -20.08 32.08 -2.10
N GLN A 363 -20.74 32.13 -0.94
CA GLN A 363 -21.57 33.26 -0.52
C GLN A 363 -20.95 33.97 0.69
N LYS A 364 -20.19 35.05 0.44
CA LYS A 364 -19.82 36.01 1.50
C LYS A 364 -21.08 36.72 2.00
N THR A 365 -21.71 36.26 3.08
CA THR A 365 -22.05 37.02 4.31
C THR A 365 -23.17 36.41 5.16
N MET A 366 -22.89 36.46 6.48
CA MET A 366 -23.75 36.78 7.63
C MET A 366 -24.80 35.81 8.22
N THR A 367 -24.48 35.44 9.47
CA THR A 367 -25.31 35.31 10.68
C THR A 367 -26.61 34.52 10.61
N LYS A 368 -26.54 33.32 11.19
CA LYS A 368 -27.53 32.80 12.16
C LYS A 368 -26.83 31.82 13.10
N THR A 369 -27.27 31.81 14.35
CA THR A 369 -26.86 30.92 15.44
C THR A 369 -26.84 29.47 14.94
N LYS A 370 -25.67 28.99 14.53
CA LYS A 370 -25.49 27.62 14.04
C LYS A 370 -25.15 26.75 15.25
N ALA A 371 -25.75 25.58 15.34
CA ALA A 371 -25.28 24.55 16.27
C ALA A 371 -23.77 24.35 16.03
N PRO A 372 -22.95 24.15 17.09
CA PRO A 372 -21.53 23.91 16.94
C PRO A 372 -21.36 22.70 16.03
N THR A 373 -20.46 22.82 15.06
CA THR A 373 -20.23 21.78 14.07
C THR A 373 -18.84 21.19 14.20
N LEU A 374 -18.62 19.99 13.66
CA LEU A 374 -17.33 19.33 13.77
C LEU A 374 -16.20 20.21 13.23
N LYS A 375 -16.38 20.88 12.09
CA LYS A 375 -15.37 21.80 11.57
C LYS A 375 -15.06 22.98 12.49
N ASP A 376 -16.05 23.49 13.22
CA ASP A 376 -15.85 24.64 14.10
C ASP A 376 -15.16 24.20 15.41
N ALA A 377 -15.41 22.96 15.83
CA ALA A 377 -14.80 22.35 17.01
C ALA A 377 -13.38 21.81 16.72
N ASP A 378 -13.18 21.23 15.54
CA ASP A 378 -11.94 20.58 15.08
C ASP A 378 -11.81 20.71 13.54
N PRO A 379 -11.24 21.83 13.06
CA PRO A 379 -11.07 22.08 11.63
C PRO A 379 -10.16 21.08 10.92
N GLU A 380 -9.11 20.61 11.60
CA GLU A 380 -8.11 19.70 11.02
C GLU A 380 -8.72 18.33 10.80
N ARG A 381 -9.44 17.81 11.80
CA ARG A 381 -10.16 16.53 11.67
C ARG A 381 -11.24 16.59 10.60
N TRP A 382 -11.95 17.71 10.48
CA TRP A 382 -12.92 17.91 9.41
C TRP A 382 -12.27 17.88 8.03
N ASP A 383 -11.14 18.57 7.85
CA ASP A 383 -10.42 18.58 6.57
C ASP A 383 -9.91 17.18 6.19
N GLN A 384 -9.48 16.36 7.17
CA GLN A 384 -9.14 14.96 6.95
C GLN A 384 -10.36 14.15 6.46
N ILE A 385 -11.51 14.28 7.13
CA ILE A 385 -12.76 13.58 6.75
C ILE A 385 -13.21 13.96 5.35
N VAL A 386 -13.11 15.24 4.97
CA VAL A 386 -13.46 15.71 3.63
C VAL A 386 -12.59 15.04 2.58
N ARG A 387 -11.27 14.92 2.80
CA ARG A 387 -10.36 14.22 1.86
C ARG A 387 -10.74 12.74 1.69
N LEU A 388 -11.09 12.06 2.77
CA LEU A 388 -11.55 10.67 2.73
C LEU A 388 -12.86 10.53 1.93
N TRP A 389 -13.80 11.46 2.14
CA TRP A 389 -15.06 11.50 1.39
C TRP A 389 -14.85 11.78 -0.10
N GLU A 390 -14.01 12.76 -0.46
CA GLU A 390 -13.67 13.07 -1.86
C GLU A 390 -13.04 11.86 -2.57
N GLN A 391 -12.15 11.13 -1.89
CA GLN A 391 -11.56 9.90 -2.41
C GLN A 391 -12.61 8.79 -2.58
N HIS A 392 -13.55 8.66 -1.64
CA HIS A 392 -14.66 7.70 -1.72
C HIS A 392 -15.59 8.01 -2.90
N GLU A 393 -15.98 9.27 -3.06
CA GLU A 393 -16.84 9.74 -4.15
C GLU A 393 -16.21 9.47 -5.52
N LEU A 394 -14.91 9.78 -5.67
CA LEU A 394 -14.16 9.44 -6.88
C LEU A 394 -14.15 7.93 -7.13
N THR A 395 -13.95 7.13 -6.08
CA THR A 395 -13.91 5.67 -6.21
C THR A 395 -15.25 5.11 -6.66
N VAL A 396 -16.37 5.59 -6.10
CA VAL A 396 -17.72 5.21 -6.54
C VAL A 396 -17.96 5.63 -7.99
N LYS A 397 -17.57 6.85 -8.36
CA LYS A 397 -17.79 7.41 -9.70
C LYS A 397 -16.98 6.70 -10.80
N TYR A 398 -15.73 6.32 -10.52
CA TYR A 398 -14.83 5.72 -11.51
C TYR A 398 -14.62 4.21 -11.33
N GLY A 399 -15.14 3.59 -10.27
CA GLY A 399 -14.93 2.19 -9.93
C GLY A 399 -15.22 1.23 -11.09
N GLU A 400 -16.41 1.32 -11.69
CA GLU A 400 -16.78 0.48 -12.83
C GLU A 400 -15.89 0.72 -14.06
N LYS A 401 -15.46 1.97 -14.26
CA LYS A 401 -14.57 2.33 -15.38
C LYS A 401 -13.17 1.76 -15.18
N VAL A 402 -12.63 1.76 -13.96
CA VAL A 402 -11.31 1.17 -13.69
C VAL A 402 -11.35 -0.36 -13.73
N ALA A 403 -12.49 -0.99 -13.46
CA ALA A 403 -12.66 -2.44 -13.53
C ALA A 403 -12.43 -3.02 -14.95
N VAL A 404 -12.65 -2.20 -15.98
CA VAL A 404 -12.48 -2.59 -17.39
C VAL A 404 -11.08 -2.29 -17.94
N ILE A 405 -10.15 -1.77 -17.14
CA ILE A 405 -8.76 -1.55 -17.56
C ILE A 405 -8.17 -2.84 -18.13
N ALA A 406 -7.38 -2.70 -19.20
CA ALA A 406 -6.70 -3.82 -19.84
C ALA A 406 -5.69 -4.45 -18.87
N GLN A 407 -5.84 -5.76 -18.65
CA GLN A 407 -4.96 -6.53 -17.78
C GLN A 407 -4.03 -7.41 -18.62
N TYR A 408 -2.80 -7.54 -18.16
CA TYR A 408 -1.78 -8.36 -18.79
C TYR A 408 -1.01 -9.15 -17.74
N VAL A 409 -0.39 -10.26 -18.13
CA VAL A 409 0.53 -11.02 -17.31
C VAL A 409 1.89 -11.13 -18.00
N GLY A 410 2.97 -10.99 -17.25
CA GLY A 410 4.34 -11.14 -17.75
C GLY A 410 5.27 -11.75 -16.72
N SER A 411 6.46 -12.16 -17.17
CA SER A 411 7.52 -12.69 -16.32
C SER A 411 8.86 -12.18 -16.81
N TRP A 412 9.70 -11.72 -15.88
CA TRP A 412 11.11 -11.43 -16.15
C TRP A 412 12.00 -12.66 -15.99
N THR A 413 11.51 -13.73 -15.36
CA THR A 413 12.24 -14.99 -15.25
C THR A 413 12.29 -15.70 -16.61
N ALA A 414 13.51 -16.06 -17.03
CA ALA A 414 13.83 -16.54 -18.38
C ALA A 414 13.24 -17.89 -18.76
#